data_AF-A0A2K3D377-F1
#
_entry.id   AF-A0A2K3D377-F1
#
_cell.length_a   1.000
_cell.length_b   1.000
_cell.length_c   1.000
_cell.angle_alpha   90.00
_cell.angle_beta   90.00
_cell.angle_gamma   90.00
#
_symmetry.space_group_name_H-M   'P 1'
#
loop_
_entity.id
_entity.type
_entity.pdbx_description
1 polymer ?
#
loop_
_entity_poly.entity_id
_entity_poly.type
_entity_poly.pdbx_seq_one_letter_code
_entity_poly.pdbx_strand_id
1 'polypeptide(L)'
;MQLMRQPTGAAPARASSRAPALPVLPHHRQQRLRHRGLHTCRTASGTTSDKVALESPASNAATDAAPAAAVAHAAAPEDARAIVDEVLKAIEGTDSGLSIDPATRKHVDGLLDKLEALGAAQQPRPLDSPLLWGNYNVAYTSVGRSQERGEPAGGRFRGKIGRALFRTAGLFQSVLQPDIATNKVEFKLFGMLPGFVGLRGRVVPQGDAGDTVQVLFEPPVLAIADKLFLCIGRTSSVVLSTTYLDERIRLGKGSRGSLFVFTRGGAADAAGMDQVGLQRTSLTAAALFSAFFVSLFAAGWLLWATANPLGRAAAVAFWLLGAAVGGVVRQGGLVMDREDERMVAAAQAALAEKERKDKERKEEAGGGAEAGAGGVTPAAA
;
A
#
# COMPACT_ATOMS: atom_id res chain seq x y z
N MET A 1 -4.21 75.03 -31.50
CA MET A 1 -4.80 75.53 -30.24
C MET A 1 -4.94 74.33 -29.31
N GLN A 2 -3.95 74.07 -28.45
CA GLN A 2 -3.91 74.53 -27.04
C GLN A 2 -5.09 73.93 -26.25
N LEU A 3 -4.93 73.17 -25.15
CA LEU A 3 -3.91 73.20 -24.11
C LEU A 3 -3.74 71.84 -23.41
N MET A 4 -2.47 71.54 -23.16
CA MET A 4 -1.93 70.76 -22.04
C MET A 4 -2.48 71.16 -20.67
N ARG A 5 -2.55 70.20 -19.73
CA ARG A 5 -2.10 70.38 -18.32
C ARG A 5 -1.93 69.04 -17.58
N GLN A 6 -0.68 68.61 -17.42
CA GLN A 6 -0.13 68.15 -16.12
C GLN A 6 0.53 69.39 -15.44
N PRO A 7 1.11 69.40 -14.20
CA PRO A 7 1.67 68.30 -13.39
C PRO A 7 1.56 68.48 -11.84
N THR A 8 2.43 67.74 -11.12
CA THR A 8 2.86 67.83 -9.70
C THR A 8 2.13 66.87 -8.74
N GLY A 9 2.77 66.10 -7.86
CA GLY A 9 4.18 65.95 -7.50
C GLY A 9 4.28 65.18 -6.16
N ALA A 10 5.47 64.63 -5.88
CA ALA A 10 5.99 64.21 -4.56
C ALA A 10 5.50 62.90 -3.90
N ALA A 11 6.39 61.88 -3.95
CA ALA A 11 6.76 61.06 -2.78
C ALA A 11 7.87 61.81 -1.98
N PRO A 12 8.42 61.34 -0.83
CA PRO A 12 8.13 60.14 -0.03
C PRO A 12 8.05 60.38 1.51
N ALA A 13 7.60 59.41 2.30
CA ALA A 13 8.01 59.30 3.71
C ALA A 13 7.94 57.86 4.24
N ARG A 14 9.07 57.42 4.79
CA ARG A 14 9.31 56.16 5.52
C ARG A 14 8.59 56.16 6.87
N ALA A 15 8.03 55.01 7.24
CA ALA A 15 7.94 54.49 8.61
C ALA A 15 7.89 52.96 8.47
N SER A 16 8.95 52.19 8.73
CA SER A 16 9.53 51.86 10.04
C SER A 16 8.49 51.49 11.09
N SER A 17 8.01 50.24 11.05
CA SER A 17 7.52 49.55 12.24
C SER A 17 8.15 48.16 12.32
N ARG A 18 9.25 48.12 13.06
CA ARG A 18 9.89 46.94 13.63
C ARG A 18 8.88 46.25 14.55
N ALA A 19 8.47 45.03 14.23
CA ALA A 19 7.78 44.14 15.17
C ALA A 19 8.78 43.07 15.67
N PRO A 20 8.73 42.70 16.96
CA PRO A 20 9.85 42.08 17.66
C PRO A 20 10.02 40.59 17.33
N ALA A 21 11.29 40.19 17.31
CA ALA A 21 11.74 38.81 17.28
C ALA A 21 11.23 38.05 18.51
N LEU A 22 10.52 36.94 18.27
CA LEU A 22 10.20 35.97 19.30
C LEU A 22 11.45 35.13 19.63
N PRO A 23 11.69 34.81 20.91
CA PRO A 23 12.91 34.15 21.35
C PRO A 23 12.95 32.68 20.95
N VAL A 24 14.06 32.30 20.34
CA VAL A 24 14.53 30.92 20.20
C VAL A 24 14.79 30.36 21.60
N LEU A 25 14.06 29.32 21.99
CA LEU A 25 14.36 28.51 23.17
C LEU A 25 14.83 27.11 22.74
N PRO A 26 15.73 26.49 23.53
CA PRO A 26 16.70 25.51 23.06
C PRO A 26 16.20 24.06 23.11
N HIS A 27 16.92 23.23 22.34
CA HIS A 27 16.97 21.77 22.38
C HIS A 27 16.64 21.13 23.73
N HIS A 28 15.55 20.36 23.79
CA HIS A 28 15.36 19.32 24.80
C HIS A 28 15.59 17.93 24.20
N ARG A 29 16.85 17.53 24.29
CA ARG A 29 17.34 16.25 24.84
C ARG A 29 16.35 15.07 24.83
N GLN A 30 16.61 14.13 23.91
CA GLN A 30 16.17 12.75 23.97
C GLN A 30 16.40 12.16 25.37
N GLN A 31 15.35 11.73 26.06
CA GLN A 31 15.47 10.84 27.21
C GLN A 31 15.14 9.42 26.77
N ARG A 32 16.19 8.62 26.69
CA ARG A 32 16.15 7.15 26.71
C ARG A 32 15.50 6.72 28.03
N LEU A 33 14.31 6.13 27.98
CA LEU A 33 13.82 5.32 29.09
C LEU A 33 14.27 3.87 28.87
N ARG A 34 15.39 3.54 29.52
CA ARG A 34 15.77 2.17 29.87
C ARG A 34 14.93 1.77 31.08
N HIS A 35 14.10 0.73 30.97
CA HIS A 35 13.63 -0.01 32.14
C HIS A 35 14.32 -1.37 32.16
N ARG A 36 15.20 -1.57 33.15
CA ARG A 36 15.78 -2.87 33.50
C ARG A 36 15.78 -2.99 35.02
N GLY A 37 15.13 -4.04 35.51
CA GLY A 37 15.22 -4.60 36.86
C GLY A 37 14.57 -3.76 37.96
N LEU A 38 14.14 -4.32 39.08
CA LEU A 38 14.13 -5.68 39.62
C LEU A 38 13.48 -5.48 40.99
N HIS A 39 12.43 -6.20 41.39
CA HIS A 39 12.21 -6.48 42.81
C HIS A 39 11.49 -7.82 43.01
N THR A 40 12.17 -8.63 43.80
CA THR A 40 11.91 -9.95 44.34
C THR A 40 11.01 -9.94 45.58
N CYS A 41 10.18 -10.98 45.78
CA CYS A 41 10.06 -11.82 47.01
C CYS A 41 8.86 -12.78 46.84
N ARG A 42 9.04 -14.10 46.75
CA ARG A 42 9.09 -15.13 47.84
C ARG A 42 7.81 -15.09 48.70
N THR A 43 6.99 -16.14 48.84
CA THR A 43 7.18 -17.53 49.36
C THR A 43 5.90 -18.35 49.01
N ALA A 44 5.73 -19.68 49.04
CA ALA A 44 6.37 -20.81 49.74
C ALA A 44 5.89 -22.17 49.15
N SER A 45 6.72 -23.19 49.36
CA SER A 45 6.43 -24.63 49.62
C SER A 45 5.68 -25.48 48.56
N GLY A 46 6.15 -26.67 48.17
CA GLY A 46 7.25 -27.48 48.72
C GLY A 46 7.44 -28.80 47.95
N THR A 47 8.51 -29.51 48.33
CA THR A 47 8.70 -31.00 48.37
C THR A 47 8.42 -31.81 47.09
N THR A 48 9.30 -32.66 46.53
CA THR A 48 10.30 -33.59 47.10
C THR A 48 11.33 -34.03 46.03
N SER A 49 12.46 -34.54 46.53
CA SER A 49 13.57 -35.29 45.91
C SER A 49 13.32 -36.02 44.57
N ASP A 50 14.28 -35.98 43.66
CA ASP A 50 15.25 -37.08 43.52
C ASP A 50 16.46 -36.73 42.62
N LYS A 51 17.62 -37.24 43.04
CA LYS A 51 18.91 -37.17 42.35
C LYS A 51 18.99 -38.26 41.28
N VAL A 52 19.31 -37.89 40.04
CA VAL A 52 20.16 -38.72 39.16
C VAL A 52 21.07 -37.78 38.36
N ALA A 53 22.36 -37.92 38.60
CA ALA A 53 23.40 -37.37 37.74
C ALA A 53 23.67 -38.38 36.63
N LEU A 54 23.64 -37.96 35.36
CA LEU A 54 24.37 -38.63 34.29
C LEU A 54 24.68 -37.61 33.18
N GLU A 55 25.99 -37.38 33.02
CA GLU A 55 26.75 -37.19 31.78
C GLU A 55 26.25 -36.22 30.70
N SER A 56 27.09 -35.21 30.46
CA SER A 56 27.19 -34.45 29.23
C SER A 56 27.76 -35.32 28.10
N PRO A 57 27.31 -35.11 26.86
CA PRO A 57 28.31 -34.74 25.87
C PRO A 57 27.88 -33.53 25.04
N ALA A 58 28.86 -32.67 24.78
CA ALA A 58 28.82 -31.68 23.72
C ALA A 58 28.62 -32.36 22.36
N SER A 59 27.78 -31.79 21.51
CA SER A 59 27.83 -32.05 20.07
C SER A 59 27.61 -30.74 19.31
N ASN A 60 28.62 -30.43 18.50
CA ASN A 60 28.63 -29.35 17.54
C ASN A 60 27.59 -29.59 16.45
N ALA A 61 26.80 -28.56 16.12
CA ALA A 61 26.16 -28.45 14.82
C ALA A 61 26.15 -26.98 14.40
N ALA A 62 27.27 -26.57 13.80
CA ALA A 62 27.34 -25.38 12.96
C ALA A 62 27.00 -25.78 11.52
N THR A 63 26.41 -24.82 10.78
CA THR A 63 26.26 -24.75 9.30
C THR A 63 25.26 -25.77 8.71
N ASP A 64 24.19 -25.39 7.99
CA ASP A 64 24.14 -24.46 6.87
C ASP A 64 22.92 -23.52 6.91
N ALA A 65 23.18 -22.22 7.06
CA ALA A 65 22.32 -21.20 6.48
C ALA A 65 23.01 -20.77 5.18
N ALA A 66 22.57 -21.34 4.06
CA ALA A 66 23.05 -20.92 2.75
C ALA A 66 22.76 -19.42 2.56
N PRO A 67 23.77 -18.57 2.31
CA PRO A 67 23.52 -17.17 1.98
C PRO A 67 22.89 -17.11 0.61
N ALA A 68 21.77 -16.39 0.50
CA ALA A 68 21.18 -16.01 -0.77
C ALA A 68 22.26 -15.38 -1.64
N ALA A 69 22.56 -16.03 -2.76
CA ALA A 69 23.52 -15.53 -3.74
C ALA A 69 23.08 -14.14 -4.18
N ALA A 70 23.82 -13.11 -3.74
CA ALA A 70 23.69 -11.77 -4.24
C ALA A 70 24.13 -11.78 -5.70
N VAL A 71 23.19 -11.96 -6.61
CA VAL A 71 23.41 -11.72 -8.03
C VAL A 71 23.76 -10.24 -8.14
N ALA A 72 25.01 -9.95 -8.50
CA ALA A 72 25.50 -8.58 -8.65
C ALA A 72 24.71 -7.90 -9.77
N HIS A 73 23.70 -7.12 -9.39
CA HIS A 73 23.03 -6.22 -10.30
C HIS A 73 24.02 -5.12 -10.68
N ALA A 74 24.08 -4.76 -11.97
CA ALA A 74 24.93 -3.66 -12.39
C ALA A 74 24.47 -2.40 -11.65
N ALA A 75 25.38 -1.84 -10.86
CA ALA A 75 25.18 -0.59 -10.13
C ALA A 75 24.56 0.46 -11.05
N ALA A 76 23.48 1.11 -10.60
CA ALA A 76 22.86 2.20 -11.35
C ALA A 76 23.91 3.26 -11.77
N PRO A 77 23.84 3.82 -12.99
CA PRO A 77 24.75 4.87 -13.44
C PRO A 77 24.82 6.03 -12.46
N GLU A 78 25.97 6.69 -12.34
CA GLU A 78 26.17 7.81 -11.40
C GLU A 78 25.13 8.93 -11.60
N ASP A 79 24.81 9.22 -12.86
CA ASP A 79 23.75 10.17 -13.23
C ASP A 79 22.37 9.74 -12.71
N ALA A 80 22.05 8.45 -12.78
CA ALA A 80 20.77 7.92 -12.28
C ALA A 80 20.69 8.07 -10.75
N ARG A 81 21.78 7.75 -10.05
CA ARG A 81 21.86 7.87 -8.58
C ARG A 81 21.66 9.31 -8.11
N ALA A 82 22.28 10.27 -8.79
CA ALA A 82 22.11 11.69 -8.48
C ALA A 82 20.65 12.15 -8.66
N ILE A 83 19.98 11.69 -9.72
CA ILE A 83 18.56 11.99 -9.94
C ILE A 83 17.69 11.35 -8.85
N VAL A 84 17.96 10.10 -8.46
CA VAL A 84 17.25 9.42 -7.36
C VAL A 84 17.41 10.18 -6.04
N ASP A 85 18.61 10.65 -5.72
CA ASP A 85 18.86 11.45 -4.51
C ASP A 85 18.05 12.75 -4.52
N GLU A 86 18.00 13.42 -5.66
CA GLU A 86 17.22 14.65 -5.82
C GLU A 86 15.72 14.41 -5.67
N VAL A 87 15.18 13.34 -6.28
CA VAL A 87 13.77 12.93 -6.13
C VAL A 87 13.44 12.65 -4.68
N LEU A 88 14.23 11.79 -4.01
CA LEU A 88 13.96 11.38 -2.63
C LEU A 88 14.00 12.56 -1.67
N LYS A 89 14.95 13.49 -1.86
CA LYS A 89 15.02 14.73 -1.09
C LYS A 89 13.81 15.63 -1.32
N ALA A 90 13.32 15.75 -2.54
CA ALA A 90 12.20 16.62 -2.89
C ALA A 90 10.84 16.09 -2.36
N ILE A 91 10.68 14.78 -2.25
CA ILE A 91 9.42 14.16 -1.79
C ILE A 91 9.38 13.89 -0.27
N GLU A 92 10.50 14.08 0.42
CA GLU A 92 10.60 13.85 1.85
C GLU A 92 9.58 14.71 2.63
N GLY A 93 8.81 14.09 3.53
CA GLY A 93 7.83 14.79 4.35
C GLY A 93 6.56 15.26 3.61
N THR A 94 6.36 14.88 2.35
CA THR A 94 5.22 15.35 1.53
C THR A 94 3.92 14.55 1.67
N ASP A 95 3.86 13.58 2.60
CA ASP A 95 2.75 12.64 2.76
C ASP A 95 2.37 11.95 1.43
N SER A 96 3.36 11.32 0.79
CA SER A 96 3.26 10.68 -0.53
C SER A 96 2.87 11.63 -1.68
N GLY A 97 3.31 12.90 -1.62
CA GLY A 97 3.01 13.92 -2.62
C GLY A 97 1.70 14.69 -2.39
N LEU A 98 1.00 14.46 -1.27
CA LEU A 98 -0.24 15.19 -0.96
C LEU A 98 0.00 16.65 -0.56
N SER A 99 1.08 16.93 0.17
CA SER A 99 1.42 18.30 0.63
C SER A 99 2.46 19.00 -0.24
N ILE A 100 2.85 18.40 -1.37
CA ILE A 100 3.82 19.00 -2.29
C ILE A 100 3.17 20.17 -3.06
N ASP A 101 3.92 21.26 -3.24
CA ASP A 101 3.45 22.40 -4.03
C ASP A 101 3.56 22.13 -5.54
N PRO A 102 2.82 22.86 -6.40
CA PRO A 102 2.80 22.60 -7.84
C PRO A 102 4.15 22.77 -8.56
N ALA A 103 5.01 23.68 -8.10
CA ALA A 103 6.30 23.92 -8.76
C ALA A 103 7.26 22.76 -8.44
N THR A 104 7.34 22.36 -7.17
CA THR A 104 8.12 21.18 -6.76
C THR A 104 7.56 19.91 -7.39
N ARG A 105 6.24 19.75 -7.50
CA ARG A 105 5.62 18.63 -8.23
C ARG A 105 6.11 18.54 -9.67
N LYS A 106 6.06 19.66 -10.40
CA LYS A 106 6.52 19.72 -11.79
C LYS A 106 8.01 19.37 -11.91
N HIS A 107 8.82 19.82 -10.94
CA HIS A 107 10.23 19.48 -10.87
C HIS A 107 10.45 17.97 -10.67
N VAL A 108 9.79 17.38 -9.66
CA VAL A 108 9.85 15.93 -9.38
C VAL A 108 9.40 15.13 -10.60
N ASP A 109 8.24 15.44 -11.19
CA ASP A 109 7.73 14.73 -12.37
C ASP A 109 8.72 14.81 -13.55
N GLY A 110 9.42 15.94 -13.73
CA GLY A 110 10.49 16.07 -14.73
C GLY A 110 11.74 15.23 -14.44
N LEU A 111 12.08 15.01 -13.17
CA LEU A 111 13.14 14.06 -12.78
C LEU A 111 12.72 12.62 -13.04
N LEU A 112 11.44 12.28 -12.79
CA LEU A 112 10.90 10.95 -13.07
C LEU A 112 10.90 10.64 -14.57
N ASP A 113 10.60 11.62 -15.43
CA ASP A 113 10.72 11.48 -16.89
C ASP A 113 12.16 11.12 -17.32
N LYS A 114 13.17 11.70 -16.66
CA LYS A 114 14.59 11.37 -16.93
C LYS A 114 14.93 9.94 -16.48
N LEU A 115 14.44 9.52 -15.31
CA LEU A 115 14.65 8.15 -14.83
C LEU A 115 13.95 7.13 -15.73
N GLU A 116 12.73 7.43 -16.22
CA GLU A 116 12.02 6.60 -17.20
C GLU A 116 12.86 6.43 -18.49
N ALA A 117 13.46 7.51 -19.00
CA ALA A 117 14.33 7.42 -20.17
C ALA A 117 15.58 6.54 -19.93
N LEU A 118 16.17 6.61 -18.74
CA LEU A 118 17.29 5.74 -18.35
C LEU A 118 16.84 4.27 -18.20
N GLY A 119 15.67 4.06 -17.60
CA GLY A 119 15.10 2.72 -17.40
C GLY A 119 14.63 2.04 -18.68
N ALA A 120 14.36 2.79 -19.75
CA ALA A 120 14.09 2.21 -21.08
C ALA A 120 15.28 1.40 -21.62
N ALA A 121 16.52 1.80 -21.29
CA ALA A 121 17.74 1.08 -21.67
C ALA A 121 18.20 0.05 -20.61
N GLN A 122 17.51 -0.05 -19.47
CA GLN A 122 17.92 -0.90 -18.37
C GLN A 122 17.76 -2.39 -18.71
N GLN A 123 18.82 -3.14 -18.38
CA GLN A 123 18.86 -4.60 -18.44
C GLN A 123 19.39 -5.18 -17.12
N PRO A 124 18.84 -6.31 -16.64
CA PRO A 124 17.66 -7.00 -17.16
C PRO A 124 16.39 -6.13 -17.07
N ARG A 125 15.37 -6.46 -17.87
CA ARG A 125 14.07 -5.78 -17.78
C ARG A 125 13.46 -5.97 -16.38
N PRO A 126 12.61 -5.05 -15.91
CA PRO A 126 12.12 -5.06 -14.53
C PRO A 126 11.46 -6.38 -14.09
N LEU A 127 10.73 -7.08 -14.95
CA LEU A 127 10.09 -8.35 -14.59
C LEU A 127 11.08 -9.52 -14.41
N ASP A 128 12.24 -9.43 -15.03
CA ASP A 128 13.31 -10.42 -14.89
C ASP A 128 14.30 -10.03 -13.78
N SER A 129 14.20 -8.81 -13.25
CA SER A 129 15.09 -8.32 -12.21
C SER A 129 14.69 -8.89 -10.83
N PRO A 130 15.64 -9.46 -10.06
CA PRO A 130 15.36 -9.88 -8.69
C PRO A 130 14.99 -8.70 -7.78
N LEU A 131 15.38 -7.49 -8.18
CA LEU A 131 15.04 -6.28 -7.47
C LEU A 131 13.54 -5.98 -7.54
N LEU A 132 12.75 -6.55 -8.45
CA LEU A 132 11.31 -6.29 -8.46
C LEU A 132 10.63 -6.80 -7.19
N TRP A 133 11.07 -7.96 -6.70
CA TRP A 133 10.47 -8.65 -5.57
C TRP A 133 10.85 -7.97 -4.25
N GLY A 134 9.87 -7.65 -3.41
CA GLY A 134 10.11 -7.07 -2.10
C GLY A 134 8.98 -6.17 -1.61
N ASN A 135 9.21 -5.57 -0.45
CA ASN A 135 8.32 -4.60 0.16
C ASN A 135 8.74 -3.17 -0.17
N TYR A 136 7.76 -2.33 -0.46
CA TYR A 136 8.00 -0.94 -0.77
C TYR A 136 7.04 -0.01 -0.04
N ASN A 137 7.55 1.17 0.32
CA ASN A 137 6.72 2.29 0.73
C ASN A 137 6.29 3.06 -0.52
N VAL A 138 5.05 3.54 -0.55
CA VAL A 138 4.59 4.46 -1.61
C VAL A 138 5.01 5.88 -1.22
N ALA A 139 6.22 6.26 -1.65
CA ALA A 139 6.87 7.49 -1.23
C ALA A 139 6.34 8.74 -1.95
N TYR A 140 5.81 8.58 -3.17
CA TYR A 140 5.23 9.68 -3.94
C TYR A 140 4.22 9.18 -4.96
N THR A 141 3.15 9.95 -5.15
CA THR A 141 2.17 9.75 -6.23
C THR A 141 1.83 11.05 -6.91
N SER A 142 1.76 11.04 -8.24
CA SER A 142 1.30 12.14 -9.08
C SER A 142 0.26 11.63 -10.08
N VAL A 143 -0.68 12.50 -10.45
CA VAL A 143 -1.66 12.24 -11.51
C VAL A 143 -1.04 12.38 -12.91
N GLY A 144 0.24 12.75 -12.99
CA GLY A 144 0.95 13.00 -14.24
C GLY A 144 0.49 14.27 -14.95
N ARG A 145 1.03 14.51 -16.14
CA ARG A 145 0.72 15.71 -16.95
C ARG A 145 -0.65 15.63 -17.65
N SER A 146 -1.26 14.46 -17.69
CA SER A 146 -2.47 14.15 -18.48
C SER A 146 -3.80 14.37 -17.76
N GLN A 147 -3.82 14.77 -16.48
CA GLN A 147 -5.11 14.98 -15.79
C GLN A 147 -5.08 15.97 -14.62
N GLU A 148 -6.03 16.91 -14.63
CA GLU A 148 -6.52 17.62 -13.44
C GLU A 148 -7.38 16.72 -12.54
N ARG A 149 -7.66 15.48 -12.95
CA ARG A 149 -8.65 14.58 -12.34
C ARG A 149 -8.16 13.12 -12.29
N GLY A 150 -7.11 12.88 -11.50
CA GLY A 150 -6.74 11.54 -11.04
C GLY A 150 -6.83 11.50 -9.51
N GLU A 151 -7.37 10.42 -8.95
CA GLU A 151 -7.42 10.27 -7.49
C GLU A 151 -6.06 9.72 -6.98
N PRO A 152 -5.44 10.35 -5.97
CA PRO A 152 -4.16 9.88 -5.43
C PRO A 152 -4.25 8.45 -4.86
N ALA A 153 -3.12 7.76 -4.74
CA ALA A 153 -3.09 6.41 -4.17
C ALA A 153 -3.78 6.36 -2.80
N GLY A 154 -4.70 5.41 -2.63
CA GLY A 154 -5.56 5.29 -1.45
C GLY A 154 -7.02 5.73 -1.68
N GLY A 155 -7.37 6.23 -2.87
CA GLY A 155 -8.76 6.44 -3.29
C GLY A 155 -9.57 7.32 -2.34
N ARG A 156 -10.85 7.00 -2.14
CA ARG A 156 -11.77 7.80 -1.30
C ARG A 156 -11.33 7.92 0.16
N PHE A 157 -10.49 7.00 0.66
CA PHE A 157 -9.95 7.05 2.02
C PHE A 157 -8.99 8.23 2.24
N ARG A 158 -8.40 8.78 1.16
CA ARG A 158 -7.51 9.95 1.23
C ARG A 158 -8.14 11.25 0.72
N GLY A 159 -9.44 11.25 0.38
CA GLY A 159 -10.19 12.47 0.08
C GLY A 159 -10.39 13.38 1.30
N LYS A 160 -10.93 14.60 1.12
CA LYS A 160 -11.09 15.59 2.21
C LYS A 160 -11.81 15.02 3.45
N ILE A 161 -12.93 14.35 3.25
CA ILE A 161 -13.72 13.71 4.32
C ILE A 161 -13.01 12.44 4.82
N GLY A 162 -12.42 11.67 3.91
CA GLY A 162 -11.62 10.48 4.23
C GLY A 162 -10.50 10.79 5.22
N ARG A 163 -9.72 11.86 4.99
CA ARG A 163 -8.61 12.28 5.87
C ARG A 163 -9.04 12.68 7.27
N ALA A 164 -10.23 13.25 7.42
CA ALA A 164 -10.77 13.63 8.73
C ALA A 164 -11.12 12.38 9.57
N LEU A 165 -11.60 11.32 8.92
CA LEU A 165 -12.00 10.07 9.58
C LEU A 165 -10.84 9.07 9.68
N PHE A 166 -10.01 8.99 8.65
CA PHE A 166 -8.93 8.03 8.46
C PHE A 166 -7.62 8.80 8.26
N ARG A 167 -6.94 9.12 9.36
CA ARG A 167 -5.62 9.75 9.26
C ARG A 167 -4.63 8.72 8.76
N THR A 168 -4.12 8.89 7.53
CA THR A 168 -3.15 7.96 6.95
C THR A 168 -1.90 7.86 7.82
N ALA A 169 -1.46 6.64 8.10
CA ALA A 169 -0.32 6.31 8.93
C ALA A 169 0.80 5.63 8.13
N GLY A 170 0.46 4.96 7.02
CA GLY A 170 1.42 4.29 6.15
C GLY A 170 0.79 3.90 4.81
N LEU A 171 1.61 3.90 3.75
CA LEU A 171 1.23 3.40 2.43
C LEU A 171 2.32 2.48 1.92
N PHE A 172 1.90 1.27 1.60
CA PHE A 172 2.82 0.21 1.21
C PHE A 172 2.29 -0.52 -0.01
N GLN A 173 3.22 -0.96 -0.84
CA GLN A 173 2.98 -1.89 -1.92
C GLN A 173 4.09 -2.93 -1.92
N SER A 174 3.74 -4.20 -2.00
CA SER A 174 4.71 -5.27 -2.16
C SER A 174 4.44 -6.06 -3.42
N VAL A 175 5.51 -6.54 -4.04
CA VAL A 175 5.45 -7.55 -5.10
C VAL A 175 6.22 -8.75 -4.59
N LEU A 176 5.50 -9.83 -4.31
CA LEU A 176 5.96 -11.02 -3.62
C LEU A 176 5.94 -12.20 -4.59
N GLN A 177 6.89 -13.11 -4.41
CA GLN A 177 6.91 -14.34 -5.17
C GLN A 177 5.76 -15.28 -4.76
N PRO A 178 5.27 -16.13 -5.66
CA PRO A 178 5.66 -16.23 -7.07
C PRO A 178 5.03 -15.14 -7.97
N ASP A 179 3.85 -14.64 -7.63
CA ASP A 179 3.08 -13.73 -8.50
C ASP A 179 2.03 -12.93 -7.70
N ILE A 180 2.40 -12.46 -6.50
CA ILE A 180 1.48 -11.78 -5.59
C ILE A 180 1.82 -10.29 -5.54
N ALA A 181 0.81 -9.44 -5.60
CA ALA A 181 0.94 -8.02 -5.27
C ALA A 181 -0.02 -7.66 -4.14
N THR A 182 0.49 -6.93 -3.15
CA THR A 182 -0.31 -6.44 -2.03
C THR A 182 -0.20 -4.92 -1.93
N ASN A 183 -1.34 -4.28 -1.70
CA ASN A 183 -1.43 -2.85 -1.39
C ASN A 183 -1.97 -2.71 0.03
N LYS A 184 -1.32 -1.91 0.87
CA LYS A 184 -1.76 -1.67 2.24
C LYS A 184 -1.77 -0.17 2.52
N VAL A 185 -2.92 0.33 2.96
CA VAL A 185 -3.07 1.70 3.46
C VAL A 185 -3.42 1.63 4.93
N GLU A 186 -2.48 1.98 5.78
CA GLU A 186 -2.68 2.07 7.23
C GLU A 186 -3.27 3.44 7.59
N PHE A 187 -4.17 3.44 8.57
CA PHE A 187 -4.81 4.64 9.05
C PHE A 187 -5.06 4.59 10.56
N LYS A 188 -5.36 5.76 11.12
CA LYS A 188 -5.96 5.91 12.46
C LYS A 188 -7.37 6.45 12.32
N LEU A 189 -8.35 5.63 12.66
CA LEU A 189 -9.76 6.01 12.70
C LEU A 189 -9.98 7.00 13.85
N PHE A 190 -10.56 8.16 13.53
CA PHE A 190 -10.67 9.33 14.43
C PHE A 190 -9.33 9.74 15.06
N GLY A 191 -8.20 9.42 14.42
CA GLY A 191 -6.86 9.69 14.93
C GLY A 191 -6.39 8.79 16.08
N MET A 192 -7.21 7.85 16.55
CA MET A 192 -6.91 7.03 17.74
C MET A 192 -6.80 5.54 17.43
N LEU A 193 -7.77 4.99 16.71
CA LEU A 193 -7.88 3.53 16.56
C LEU A 193 -7.12 3.08 15.31
N PRO A 194 -6.07 2.24 15.43
CA PRO A 194 -5.33 1.77 14.27
C PRO A 194 -6.20 0.88 13.38
N GLY A 195 -5.93 0.89 12.10
CA GLY A 195 -6.56 0.03 11.12
C GLY A 195 -5.86 0.10 9.78
N PHE A 196 -6.29 -0.74 8.84
CA PHE A 196 -5.78 -0.71 7.48
C PHE A 196 -6.82 -1.12 6.46
N VAL A 197 -6.63 -0.68 5.22
CA VAL A 197 -7.27 -1.28 4.04
C VAL A 197 -6.19 -2.03 3.27
N GLY A 198 -6.42 -3.32 3.07
CA GLY A 198 -5.51 -4.22 2.38
C GLY A 198 -6.13 -4.74 1.10
N LEU A 199 -5.36 -4.75 0.00
CA LEU A 199 -5.70 -5.49 -1.20
C LEU A 199 -4.62 -6.52 -1.45
N ARG A 200 -5.04 -7.70 -1.89
CA ARG A 200 -4.18 -8.77 -2.37
C ARG A 200 -4.60 -9.15 -3.76
N GLY A 201 -3.65 -9.36 -4.64
CA GLY A 201 -3.94 -9.69 -6.03
C GLY A 201 -2.84 -10.50 -6.68
N ARG A 202 -3.18 -11.03 -7.85
CA ARG A 202 -2.28 -11.80 -8.70
C ARG A 202 -1.63 -10.90 -9.74
N VAL A 203 -0.32 -11.01 -9.90
CA VAL A 203 0.49 -10.30 -10.89
C VAL A 203 0.50 -11.10 -12.18
N VAL A 204 0.05 -10.47 -13.27
CA VAL A 204 0.05 -11.06 -14.61
C VAL A 204 0.90 -10.17 -15.51
N PRO A 205 2.02 -10.68 -16.06
CA PRO A 205 2.79 -9.95 -17.06
C PRO A 205 1.92 -9.56 -18.26
N GLN A 206 2.11 -8.35 -18.77
CA GLN A 206 1.36 -7.82 -19.90
C GLN A 206 2.30 -7.26 -20.98
N GLY A 207 2.08 -7.69 -22.22
CA GLY A 207 2.92 -7.32 -23.35
C GLY A 207 4.31 -7.97 -23.33
N ASP A 208 5.14 -7.62 -24.31
CA ASP A 208 6.43 -8.28 -24.56
C ASP A 208 7.63 -7.46 -24.04
N ALA A 209 7.40 -6.26 -23.52
CA ALA A 209 8.46 -5.33 -23.10
C ALA A 209 9.14 -5.69 -21.76
N GLY A 210 8.58 -6.65 -21.01
CA GLY A 210 9.17 -7.14 -19.76
C GLY A 210 9.11 -6.16 -18.59
N ASP A 211 8.23 -5.15 -18.63
CA ASP A 211 8.12 -4.10 -17.61
C ASP A 211 6.71 -3.87 -17.05
N THR A 212 5.69 -4.37 -17.75
CA THR A 212 4.29 -4.05 -17.48
C THR A 212 3.56 -5.24 -16.90
N VAL A 213 2.80 -4.98 -15.83
CA VAL A 213 1.96 -5.98 -15.18
C VAL A 213 0.54 -5.49 -15.04
N GLN A 214 -0.40 -6.42 -15.22
CA GLN A 214 -1.76 -6.27 -14.75
C GLN A 214 -1.88 -7.02 -13.41
N VAL A 215 -2.26 -6.30 -12.37
CA VAL A 215 -2.56 -6.90 -11.07
C VAL A 215 -4.07 -7.06 -10.95
N LEU A 216 -4.52 -8.28 -10.67
CA LEU A 216 -5.92 -8.60 -10.42
C LEU A 216 -6.15 -8.75 -8.92
N PHE A 217 -6.74 -7.72 -8.31
CA PHE A 217 -7.02 -7.66 -6.89
C PHE A 217 -8.34 -8.35 -6.53
N GLU A 218 -8.26 -9.13 -5.45
CA GLU A 218 -9.40 -9.62 -4.70
C GLU A 218 -10.13 -8.47 -3.98
N PRO A 219 -11.35 -8.70 -3.46
CA PRO A 219 -12.06 -7.70 -2.67
C PRO A 219 -11.20 -7.19 -1.49
N PRO A 220 -11.12 -5.86 -1.29
CA PRO A 220 -10.33 -5.29 -0.20
C PRO A 220 -10.75 -5.79 1.19
N VAL A 221 -9.79 -5.88 2.10
CA VAL A 221 -10.02 -6.16 3.52
C VAL A 221 -9.86 -4.87 4.31
N LEU A 222 -10.91 -4.46 5.01
CA LEU A 222 -10.86 -3.42 6.03
C LEU A 222 -10.59 -4.07 7.38
N ALA A 223 -9.51 -3.66 8.03
CA ALA A 223 -9.15 -4.04 9.38
C ALA A 223 -9.27 -2.86 10.33
N ILE A 224 -9.86 -3.10 11.50
CA ILE A 224 -9.95 -2.12 12.59
C ILE A 224 -9.42 -2.77 13.87
N ALA A 225 -8.56 -2.05 14.59
CA ALA A 225 -7.90 -2.49 15.82
C ALA A 225 -7.18 -3.85 15.69
N ASP A 226 -6.71 -4.17 14.49
CA ASP A 226 -6.03 -5.42 14.11
C ASP A 226 -6.78 -6.71 14.48
N LYS A 227 -8.10 -6.61 14.71
CA LYS A 227 -8.95 -7.73 15.17
C LYS A 227 -10.25 -7.85 14.40
N LEU A 228 -10.80 -6.72 13.96
CA LEU A 228 -12.07 -6.70 13.25
C LEU A 228 -11.79 -6.60 11.75
N PHE A 229 -12.03 -7.71 11.05
CA PHE A 229 -11.81 -7.81 9.61
C PHE A 229 -13.14 -7.87 8.87
N LEU A 230 -13.25 -7.08 7.80
CA LEU A 230 -14.40 -7.04 6.91
C LEU A 230 -13.90 -7.04 5.46
N CYS A 231 -14.25 -8.05 4.69
CA CYS A 231 -14.08 -8.03 3.24
C CYS A 231 -15.14 -7.09 2.65
N ILE A 232 -14.67 -6.08 1.93
CA ILE A 232 -15.48 -4.98 1.40
C ILE A 232 -15.24 -4.85 -0.11
N GLY A 233 -16.16 -4.21 -0.83
CA GLY A 233 -15.97 -3.95 -2.25
C GLY A 233 -16.07 -5.16 -3.18
N ARG A 234 -15.58 -4.96 -4.41
CA ARG A 234 -15.51 -5.96 -5.50
C ARG A 234 -14.04 -6.20 -5.85
N THR A 235 -13.80 -7.21 -6.68
CA THR A 235 -12.52 -7.39 -7.37
C THR A 235 -12.20 -6.16 -8.23
N SER A 236 -10.91 -5.89 -8.42
CA SER A 236 -10.44 -4.77 -9.24
C SER A 236 -9.16 -5.14 -10.00
N SER A 237 -8.77 -4.35 -10.99
CA SER A 237 -7.49 -4.53 -11.66
C SER A 237 -6.75 -3.23 -11.85
N VAL A 238 -5.43 -3.29 -11.82
CA VAL A 238 -4.55 -2.15 -12.11
C VAL A 238 -3.48 -2.59 -13.08
N VAL A 239 -3.25 -1.80 -14.12
CA VAL A 239 -2.11 -1.96 -15.02
C VAL A 239 -1.04 -0.96 -14.63
N LEU A 240 0.16 -1.46 -14.35
CA LEU A 240 1.31 -0.67 -13.93
C LEU A 240 2.56 -1.11 -14.68
N SER A 241 3.24 -0.16 -15.32
CA SER A 241 4.57 -0.35 -15.90
C SER A 241 5.63 0.07 -14.90
N THR A 242 6.60 -0.80 -14.63
CA THR A 242 7.80 -0.44 -13.88
C THR A 242 8.79 0.19 -14.85
N THR A 243 8.94 1.51 -14.84
CA THR A 243 9.73 2.21 -15.86
C THR A 243 11.21 2.37 -15.51
N TYR A 244 11.55 2.26 -14.23
CA TYR A 244 12.93 2.28 -13.72
C TYR A 244 12.99 1.51 -12.40
N LEU A 245 14.07 0.78 -12.16
CA LEU A 245 14.24 -0.05 -10.97
C LEU A 245 15.70 -0.08 -10.52
N ASP A 246 15.99 0.22 -9.26
CA ASP A 246 17.31 0.03 -8.67
C ASP A 246 17.20 -0.50 -7.22
N GLU A 247 18.31 -0.54 -6.50
CA GLU A 247 18.36 -1.08 -5.14
C GLU A 247 17.56 -0.25 -4.13
N ARG A 248 17.26 1.02 -4.45
CA ARG A 248 16.63 1.99 -3.55
C ARG A 248 15.17 2.24 -3.93
N ILE A 249 14.88 2.38 -5.22
CA ILE A 249 13.58 2.77 -5.71
C ILE A 249 13.08 1.89 -6.86
N ARG A 250 11.76 1.87 -6.99
CA ARG A 250 11.06 1.41 -8.17
C ARG A 250 10.13 2.53 -8.63
N LEU A 251 10.20 2.87 -9.92
CA LEU A 251 9.31 3.84 -10.55
C LEU A 251 8.17 3.10 -11.24
N GLY A 252 6.93 3.43 -10.90
CA GLY A 252 5.73 2.90 -11.52
C GLY A 252 5.00 3.96 -12.34
N LYS A 253 4.43 3.54 -13.47
CA LYS A 253 3.58 4.36 -14.33
C LYS A 253 2.27 3.64 -14.59
N GLY A 254 1.16 4.25 -14.17
CA GLY A 254 -0.17 3.72 -14.43
C GLY A 254 -0.57 3.93 -15.89
N SER A 255 -1.49 3.12 -16.40
CA SER A 255 -2.01 3.23 -17.77
C SER A 255 -2.60 4.61 -18.12
N ARG A 256 -3.04 5.37 -17.11
CA ARG A 256 -3.58 6.74 -17.25
C ARG A 256 -2.54 7.85 -17.07
N GLY A 257 -1.26 7.49 -16.96
CA GLY A 257 -0.15 8.44 -16.82
C GLY A 257 0.17 8.84 -15.38
N SER A 258 -0.47 8.24 -14.38
CA SER A 258 -0.10 8.45 -12.97
C SER A 258 1.29 7.92 -12.69
N LEU A 259 2.06 8.66 -11.89
CA LEU A 259 3.45 8.34 -11.55
C LEU A 259 3.55 7.94 -10.09
N PHE A 260 4.36 6.93 -9.80
CA PHE A 260 4.54 6.36 -8.47
C PHE A 260 6.02 6.15 -8.18
N VAL A 261 6.50 6.70 -7.06
CA VAL A 261 7.84 6.36 -6.54
C VAL A 261 7.66 5.42 -5.36
N PHE A 262 8.25 4.23 -5.48
CA PHE A 262 8.27 3.22 -4.44
C PHE A 262 9.67 3.15 -3.84
N THR A 263 9.83 3.30 -2.53
CA THR A 263 11.12 3.12 -1.85
C THR A 263 11.19 1.74 -1.22
N ARG A 264 12.31 1.04 -1.40
CA ARG A 264 12.50 -0.33 -0.93
C ARG A 264 12.66 -0.41 0.59
N GLY A 265 12.04 -1.42 1.20
CA GLY A 265 12.21 -1.80 2.59
C GLY A 265 11.70 -0.81 3.63
N GLY A 266 12.36 -0.73 4.78
CA GLY A 266 12.05 0.24 5.83
C GLY A 266 10.74 -0.09 6.56
N ALA A 267 9.81 0.87 6.67
CA ALA A 267 8.52 0.63 7.32
C ALA A 267 7.69 -0.46 6.62
N ALA A 268 7.87 -0.63 5.31
CA ALA A 268 7.19 -1.67 4.53
C ALA A 268 7.58 -3.10 4.98
N ASP A 269 8.81 -3.33 5.44
CA ASP A 269 9.25 -4.65 5.93
C ASP A 269 8.59 -5.04 7.25
N ALA A 270 8.27 -4.05 8.08
CA ALA A 270 7.56 -4.25 9.34
C ALA A 270 6.02 -4.29 9.17
N ALA A 271 5.51 -4.00 7.98
CA ALA A 271 4.07 -3.83 7.75
C ALA A 271 3.29 -5.15 7.53
N GLY A 272 3.96 -6.32 7.60
CA GLY A 272 3.31 -7.64 7.45
C GLY A 272 2.62 -7.83 6.10
N MET A 273 3.29 -7.39 5.03
CA MET A 273 2.73 -7.29 3.68
C MET A 273 2.37 -8.62 3.04
N ASP A 274 2.95 -9.72 3.51
CA ASP A 274 2.66 -11.10 3.14
C ASP A 274 1.28 -11.57 3.63
N GLN A 275 0.85 -11.06 4.79
CA GLN A 275 -0.42 -11.39 5.43
C GLN A 275 -1.60 -10.55 4.91
N VAL A 276 -1.33 -9.47 4.18
CA VAL A 276 -2.37 -8.54 3.72
C VAL A 276 -3.34 -9.26 2.78
N GLY A 277 -4.63 -9.11 3.06
CA GLY A 277 -5.73 -9.63 2.24
C GLY A 277 -6.07 -11.10 2.46
N LEU A 278 -5.31 -11.83 3.28
CA LEU A 278 -5.63 -13.23 3.64
C LEU A 278 -6.76 -13.34 4.66
N GLN A 279 -7.10 -12.24 5.33
CA GLN A 279 -8.10 -12.24 6.39
C GLN A 279 -9.51 -12.37 5.81
N ARG A 280 -10.35 -13.13 6.52
CA ARG A 280 -11.78 -13.27 6.20
C ARG A 280 -12.61 -12.35 7.07
N THR A 281 -13.81 -12.02 6.60
CA THR A 281 -14.80 -11.32 7.42
C THR A 281 -15.04 -12.08 8.73
N SER A 282 -14.73 -11.44 9.85
CA SER A 282 -15.01 -12.00 11.17
C SER A 282 -16.50 -11.85 11.50
N LEU A 283 -17.09 -12.87 12.16
CA LEU A 283 -18.49 -12.80 12.60
C LEU A 283 -18.73 -11.62 13.54
N THR A 284 -17.77 -11.35 14.43
CA THR A 284 -17.83 -10.20 15.34
C THR A 284 -17.83 -8.88 14.58
N ALA A 285 -16.97 -8.70 13.58
CA ALA A 285 -16.99 -7.48 12.76
C ALA A 285 -18.32 -7.37 12.01
N ALA A 286 -18.80 -8.44 11.37
CA ALA A 286 -20.07 -8.43 10.65
C ALA A 286 -21.25 -8.07 11.58
N ALA A 287 -21.31 -8.63 12.78
CA ALA A 287 -22.35 -8.34 13.77
C ALA A 287 -22.28 -6.89 14.25
N LEU A 288 -21.10 -6.39 14.63
CA LEU A 288 -20.91 -5.00 15.07
C LEU A 288 -21.26 -4.00 13.97
N PHE A 289 -20.84 -4.28 12.73
CA PHE A 289 -21.13 -3.41 11.58
C PHE A 289 -22.61 -3.41 11.23
N SER A 290 -23.28 -4.57 11.32
CA SER A 290 -24.73 -4.68 11.14
C SER A 290 -25.49 -3.92 12.23
N ALA A 291 -25.09 -4.10 13.49
CA ALA A 291 -25.67 -3.38 14.63
C ALA A 291 -25.48 -1.86 14.49
N PHE A 292 -24.32 -1.40 14.00
CA PHE A 292 -24.08 0.00 13.69
C PHE A 292 -25.10 0.56 12.67
N PHE A 293 -25.34 -0.12 11.55
CA PHE A 293 -26.35 0.35 10.59
C PHE A 293 -27.79 0.27 11.11
N VAL A 294 -28.13 -0.80 11.84
CA VAL A 294 -29.47 -0.93 12.46
C VAL A 294 -29.71 0.20 13.46
N SER A 295 -28.73 0.51 14.31
CA SER A 295 -28.82 1.63 15.27
C SER A 295 -28.91 2.98 14.57
N LEU A 296 -28.14 3.22 13.51
CA LEU A 296 -28.20 4.46 12.73
C LEU A 296 -29.59 4.65 12.09
N PHE A 297 -30.15 3.57 11.54
CA PHE A 297 -31.49 3.58 10.97
C PHE A 297 -32.57 3.81 12.03
N ALA A 298 -32.50 3.09 13.16
CA ALA A 298 -33.42 3.23 14.28
C ALA A 298 -33.36 4.64 14.92
N ALA A 299 -32.17 5.22 15.07
CA ALA A 299 -31.99 6.60 15.54
C ALA A 299 -32.62 7.61 14.57
N GLY A 300 -32.38 7.45 13.27
CA GLY A 300 -33.04 8.28 12.25
C GLY A 300 -34.57 8.15 12.29
N TRP A 301 -35.09 6.93 12.45
CA TRP A 301 -36.52 6.68 12.61
C TRP A 301 -37.11 7.38 13.84
N LEU A 302 -36.45 7.27 14.99
CA LEU A 302 -36.90 7.89 16.23
C LEU A 302 -36.93 9.42 16.10
N LEU A 303 -35.90 10.02 15.51
CA LEU A 303 -35.83 11.45 15.24
C LEU A 303 -36.94 11.90 14.27
N TRP A 304 -37.22 11.10 13.24
CA TRP A 304 -38.29 11.36 12.28
C TRP A 304 -39.67 11.35 12.94
N ALA A 305 -39.89 10.44 13.88
CA ALA A 305 -41.16 10.27 14.61
C ALA A 305 -41.50 11.45 15.53
N THR A 306 -40.53 12.28 15.92
CA THR A 306 -40.76 13.46 16.80
C THR A 306 -41.63 14.56 16.18
N ALA A 307 -41.93 14.49 14.89
CA ALA A 307 -42.68 15.50 14.11
C ALA A 307 -42.09 16.94 14.11
N ASN A 308 -40.96 17.17 14.79
CA ASN A 308 -40.22 18.42 14.76
C ASN A 308 -39.43 18.55 13.44
N PRO A 309 -39.50 19.67 12.71
CA PRO A 309 -38.73 19.88 11.48
C PRO A 309 -37.21 19.68 11.66
N LEU A 310 -36.65 20.10 12.81
CA LEU A 310 -35.24 19.88 13.14
C LEU A 310 -34.93 18.39 13.34
N GLY A 311 -35.82 17.65 14.01
CA GLY A 311 -35.70 16.21 14.20
C GLY A 311 -35.74 15.46 12.86
N ARG A 312 -36.65 15.84 11.95
CA ARG A 312 -36.72 15.28 10.60
C ARG A 312 -35.48 15.59 9.76
N ALA A 313 -34.97 16.82 9.83
CA ALA A 313 -33.73 17.18 9.15
C ALA A 313 -32.53 16.35 9.68
N ALA A 314 -32.44 16.17 10.99
CA ALA A 314 -31.42 15.32 11.60
C ALA A 314 -31.56 13.86 11.16
N ALA A 315 -32.78 13.31 11.13
CA ALA A 315 -33.03 11.95 10.65
C ALA A 315 -32.54 11.72 9.21
N VAL A 316 -32.83 12.65 8.30
CA VAL A 316 -32.32 12.61 6.91
C VAL A 316 -30.79 12.62 6.91
N ALA A 317 -30.15 13.46 7.73
CA ALA A 317 -28.70 13.49 7.84
C ALA A 317 -28.11 12.16 8.31
N PHE A 318 -28.74 11.49 9.29
CA PHE A 318 -28.33 10.15 9.76
C PHE A 318 -28.45 9.10 8.64
N TRP A 319 -29.56 9.08 7.90
CA TRP A 319 -29.73 8.13 6.80
C TRP A 319 -28.79 8.40 5.63
N LEU A 320 -28.53 9.67 5.29
CA LEU A 320 -27.55 10.05 4.29
C LEU A 320 -26.14 9.63 4.69
N LEU A 321 -25.77 9.81 5.97
CA LEU A 321 -24.50 9.33 6.50
C LEU A 321 -24.40 7.80 6.38
N GLY A 322 -25.48 7.09 6.73
CA GLY A 322 -25.56 5.64 6.60
C GLY A 322 -25.42 5.17 5.16
N ALA A 323 -26.13 5.80 4.23
CA ALA A 323 -26.03 5.52 2.81
C ALA A 323 -24.62 5.82 2.28
N ALA A 324 -23.97 6.89 2.74
CA ALA A 324 -22.61 7.24 2.35
C ALA A 324 -21.59 6.20 2.85
N VAL A 325 -21.62 5.84 4.14
CA VAL A 325 -20.74 4.83 4.73
C VAL A 325 -21.00 3.46 4.11
N GLY A 326 -22.27 3.06 3.97
CA GLY A 326 -22.66 1.82 3.32
C GLY A 326 -22.23 1.77 1.85
N GLY A 327 -22.29 2.89 1.13
CA GLY A 327 -21.80 3.03 -0.23
C GLY A 327 -20.27 2.83 -0.33
N VAL A 328 -19.50 3.45 0.56
CA VAL A 328 -18.03 3.28 0.61
C VAL A 328 -17.66 1.84 0.91
N VAL A 329 -18.33 1.20 1.87
CA VAL A 329 -18.12 -0.21 2.24
C VAL A 329 -18.49 -1.13 1.09
N ARG A 330 -19.65 -0.92 0.45
CA ARG A 330 -20.08 -1.73 -0.69
C ARG A 330 -19.15 -1.60 -1.89
N GLN A 331 -18.55 -0.42 -2.10
CA GLN A 331 -17.64 -0.17 -3.23
C GLN A 331 -16.15 -0.40 -2.88
N GLY A 332 -15.82 -0.67 -1.61
CA GLY A 332 -14.43 -0.84 -1.18
C GLY A 332 -13.58 0.44 -1.28
N GLY A 333 -14.21 1.61 -1.39
CA GLY A 333 -13.54 2.89 -1.63
C GLY A 333 -12.87 3.04 -3.01
N LEU A 334 -13.06 2.06 -3.91
CA LEU A 334 -12.55 2.07 -5.29
C LEU A 334 -13.57 2.74 -6.23
N VAL A 335 -13.06 3.45 -7.23
CA VAL A 335 -13.85 3.98 -8.34
C VAL A 335 -13.42 3.21 -9.58
N MET A 336 -14.28 2.30 -10.03
CA MET A 336 -14.09 1.53 -11.26
C MET A 336 -14.92 2.18 -12.37
N ASP A 337 -14.30 2.43 -13.51
CA ASP A 337 -15.06 2.77 -14.72
C ASP A 337 -15.44 1.50 -15.52
N ARG A 338 -16.22 1.68 -16.58
CA ARG A 338 -16.70 0.56 -17.42
C ARG A 338 -15.57 -0.14 -18.17
N GLU A 339 -14.49 0.57 -18.48
CA GLU A 339 -13.34 0.00 -19.17
C GLU A 339 -12.57 -0.90 -18.20
N ASP A 340 -12.38 -0.44 -16.96
CA ASP A 340 -11.79 -1.23 -15.89
C ASP A 340 -12.59 -2.53 -15.65
N GLU A 341 -13.93 -2.46 -15.63
CA GLU A 341 -14.76 -3.66 -15.47
C GLU A 341 -14.57 -4.67 -16.60
N ARG A 342 -14.45 -4.20 -17.86
CA ARG A 342 -14.20 -5.06 -19.02
C ARG A 342 -12.80 -5.68 -18.97
N MET A 343 -11.79 -4.90 -18.57
CA MET A 343 -10.42 -5.38 -18.42
C MET A 343 -10.30 -6.45 -17.34
N VAL A 344 -10.96 -6.26 -16.19
CA VAL A 344 -11.02 -7.27 -15.10
C VAL A 344 -11.62 -8.57 -15.64
N ALA A 345 -12.78 -8.49 -16.30
CA ALA A 345 -13.47 -9.67 -16.81
C ALA A 345 -12.63 -10.43 -17.85
N ALA A 346 -12.00 -9.71 -18.80
CA ALA A 346 -11.16 -10.32 -19.82
C ALA A 346 -9.92 -11.00 -19.22
N ALA A 347 -9.24 -10.35 -18.27
CA ALA A 347 -8.06 -10.89 -17.63
C ALA A 347 -8.37 -12.13 -16.75
N GLN A 348 -9.50 -12.10 -16.03
CA GLN A 348 -9.97 -13.26 -15.26
C GLN A 348 -10.31 -14.45 -16.17
N ALA A 349 -10.96 -14.20 -17.31
CA ALA A 349 -11.26 -15.25 -18.29
C ALA A 349 -9.98 -15.88 -18.87
N ALA A 350 -8.99 -15.05 -19.23
CA ALA A 350 -7.71 -15.52 -19.75
C ALA A 350 -6.93 -16.36 -18.73
N LEU A 351 -6.93 -15.95 -17.46
CA LEU A 351 -6.32 -16.74 -16.38
C LEU A 351 -7.02 -18.09 -16.17
N ALA A 352 -8.36 -18.09 -16.14
CA ALA A 352 -9.13 -19.32 -15.98
C ALA A 352 -8.87 -20.31 -17.13
N GLU A 353 -8.75 -19.81 -18.37
CA GLU A 353 -8.40 -20.64 -19.52
C GLU A 353 -6.98 -21.22 -19.40
N LYS A 354 -6.01 -20.39 -18.98
CA LYS A 354 -4.63 -20.85 -18.76
C LYS A 354 -4.56 -21.92 -17.68
N GLU A 355 -5.23 -21.71 -16.55
CA GLU A 355 -5.29 -22.69 -15.46
C GLU A 355 -5.96 -23.99 -15.88
N ARG A 356 -6.98 -23.94 -16.75
CA ARG A 356 -7.59 -25.14 -17.32
C ARG A 356 -6.60 -25.91 -18.19
N LYS A 357 -5.92 -25.23 -19.12
CA LYS A 357 -4.90 -25.84 -19.99
C LYS A 357 -3.72 -26.43 -19.20
N ASP A 358 -3.29 -25.75 -18.13
CA ASP A 358 -2.21 -26.23 -17.26
C ASP A 358 -2.64 -27.48 -16.47
N LYS A 359 -3.91 -27.58 -16.07
CA LYS A 359 -4.47 -28.80 -15.46
C LYS A 359 -4.54 -29.94 -16.47
N GLU A 360 -5.09 -29.70 -17.66
CA GLU A 360 -5.16 -30.68 -18.76
C GLU A 360 -3.76 -31.24 -19.08
N ARG A 361 -2.75 -30.38 -19.25
CA ARG A 361 -1.36 -30.81 -19.49
C ARG A 361 -0.77 -31.64 -18.34
N LYS A 362 -1.10 -31.31 -17.08
CA LYS A 362 -0.63 -32.08 -15.92
C LYS A 362 -1.30 -33.45 -15.84
N GLU A 363 -2.56 -33.55 -16.21
CA GLU A 363 -3.31 -34.81 -16.28
C GLU A 363 -2.79 -35.70 -17.42
N GLU A 364 -2.51 -35.14 -18.60
CA GLU A 364 -1.88 -35.85 -19.72
C GLU A 364 -0.47 -36.34 -19.38
N ALA A 365 0.33 -35.53 -18.67
CA ALA A 365 1.67 -35.92 -18.22
C ALA A 365 1.65 -36.95 -17.07
N GLY A 366 0.61 -36.93 -16.22
CA GLY A 366 0.43 -37.88 -15.12
C GLY A 366 -0.10 -39.24 -15.57
N GLY A 367 -0.91 -39.29 -16.64
CA GLY A 367 -1.48 -40.53 -17.20
C GLY A 367 -0.49 -41.39 -18.00
N GLY A 368 0.67 -40.86 -18.37
CA GLY A 368 1.69 -41.58 -19.14
C GLY A 368 2.62 -42.51 -18.34
N ALA A 369 2.57 -42.48 -17.00
CA ALA A 369 3.49 -43.25 -16.15
C ALA A 369 3.04 -44.68 -15.82
N GLU A 370 1.77 -45.06 -16.06
CA GLU A 370 1.26 -46.41 -15.73
C GLU A 370 1.15 -47.38 -16.92
N ALA A 371 1.43 -46.96 -18.16
CA ALA A 371 1.29 -47.82 -19.34
C ALA A 371 2.59 -48.53 -19.80
N GLY A 372 3.61 -48.58 -18.95
CA GLY A 372 4.96 -49.03 -19.32
C GLY A 372 5.58 -50.11 -18.42
N ALA A 373 4.78 -51.02 -17.84
CA ALA A 373 5.31 -52.16 -17.08
C ALA A 373 4.42 -53.40 -17.26
N GLY A 374 4.43 -53.98 -18.47
CA GLY A 374 3.71 -55.22 -18.75
C GLY A 374 4.34 -55.99 -19.89
N GLY A 375 5.34 -56.82 -19.60
CA GLY A 375 5.88 -57.72 -20.60
C GLY A 375 7.24 -58.33 -20.27
N VAL A 376 7.34 -59.13 -19.20
CA VAL A 376 8.33 -60.21 -19.14
C VAL A 376 7.68 -61.45 -18.54
N THR A 377 7.35 -62.40 -19.42
CA THR A 377 6.95 -63.77 -19.11
C THR A 377 8.15 -64.54 -18.53
N PRO A 378 8.03 -65.33 -17.45
CA PRO A 378 9.09 -66.24 -17.06
C PRO A 378 8.94 -67.56 -17.83
N ALA A 379 10.00 -67.94 -18.55
CA ALA A 379 10.19 -69.29 -19.06
C ALA A 379 10.66 -70.20 -17.91
N ALA A 380 10.11 -71.40 -17.86
CA ALA A 380 10.34 -72.43 -16.86
C ALA A 380 11.74 -73.05 -16.94
N ALA A 381 12.31 -73.36 -15.78
CA ALA A 381 13.10 -74.56 -15.47
C ALA A 381 13.04 -74.80 -13.95
#